data_AF-A0A497MQK2-F1
#
_entry.id   AF-A0A497MQK2-F1
#
_cell.length_a   1.000
_cell.length_b   1.000
_cell.length_c   1.000
_cell.angle_alpha   90.00
_cell.angle_beta   90.00
_cell.angle_gamma   90.00
#
_symmetry.space_group_name_H-M   'P 1'
#
loop_
_entity.id
_entity.type
_entity.pdbx_description
1 polymer ?
#
loop_
_entity_poly.entity_id
_entity_poly.type
_entity_poly.pdbx_seq_one_letter_code
_entity_poly.pdbx_strand_id
1 'polypeptide(L)'
;GAAGGRILRPRAGIDPVFGIAELVGALVSGLAIKGKQLQVFAIYGALLLAYFLHPVGRHLPAWCLWDIYVAFAAIPLTSLTARRLRQSRGNPRVLMPSVVLSSFIGVEADVLVRIFMFIPLGLYSLMGVPEEALPAIWVAGAFETPIESAISVLASTLLLVPLLKVLEDGRIIRWPLT
;
A
#
# COMPACT_ATOMS: atom_id res chain seq x y z
N GLY A 1 1.89 10.28 -2.98
CA GLY A 1 1.57 10.71 -1.62
C GLY A 1 2.77 11.10 -0.76
N ALA A 2 3.97 11.31 -1.31
CA ALA A 2 5.23 11.33 -0.52
C ALA A 2 5.49 12.58 0.35
N ALA A 3 4.77 13.69 0.14
CA ALA A 3 5.02 14.93 0.90
C ALA A 3 3.98 15.23 1.99
N GLY A 4 2.74 14.77 1.84
CA GLY A 4 1.64 15.18 2.72
C GLY A 4 1.70 14.55 4.12
N GLY A 5 2.04 13.27 4.21
CA GLY A 5 2.08 12.55 5.49
C GLY A 5 3.20 13.02 6.44
N ARG A 6 4.36 13.39 5.87
CA ARG A 6 5.54 13.86 6.62
C ARG A 6 5.34 15.22 7.29
N ILE A 7 4.39 16.02 6.81
CA ILE A 7 4.04 17.32 7.40
C ILE A 7 3.08 17.14 8.58
N LEU A 8 2.22 16.12 8.56
CA LEU A 8 1.17 15.94 9.57
C LEU A 8 1.66 15.28 10.87
N ARG A 9 2.68 14.41 10.84
CA ARG A 9 3.29 13.83 12.06
C ARG A 9 4.78 13.53 11.87
N PRO A 10 5.69 14.44 12.23
CA PRO A 10 7.11 14.11 12.35
C PRO A 10 7.31 13.27 13.62
N ARG A 11 7.51 11.95 13.49
CA ARG A 11 7.93 11.07 14.59
C ARG A 11 9.44 10.85 14.47
N ALA A 12 10.20 11.66 15.22
CA ALA A 12 11.67 11.63 15.20
C ALA A 12 12.22 10.24 15.54
N GLY A 13 13.07 9.68 14.66
CA GLY A 13 13.93 8.53 14.96
C GLY A 13 13.62 7.22 14.21
N ILE A 14 12.53 7.14 13.44
CA ILE A 14 12.10 5.92 12.74
C ILE A 14 12.08 6.09 11.20
N ASP A 15 12.46 7.28 10.73
CA ASP A 15 12.28 7.77 9.36
C ASP A 15 12.82 6.86 8.22
N PRO A 16 13.93 6.11 8.37
CA PRO A 16 14.42 5.23 7.30
C PRO A 16 13.53 4.02 7.04
N VAL A 17 12.94 3.46 8.10
CA VAL A 17 12.08 2.26 8.05
C VAL A 17 10.78 2.61 7.30
N PHE A 18 10.22 3.77 7.62
CA PHE A 18 9.04 4.30 6.91
C PHE A 18 9.36 4.61 5.44
N GLY A 19 10.57 5.10 5.13
CA GLY A 19 10.98 5.36 3.76
C GLY A 19 11.05 4.12 2.86
N ILE A 20 11.49 2.97 3.38
CA ILE A 20 11.54 1.71 2.60
C ILE A 20 10.13 1.21 2.31
N ALA A 21 9.26 1.19 3.31
CA ALA A 21 7.87 0.78 3.13
C ALA A 21 7.14 1.66 2.11
N GLU A 22 7.34 2.98 2.19
CA GLU A 22 6.76 3.95 1.26
C GLU A 22 7.24 3.71 -0.18
N LEU A 23 8.52 3.41 -0.37
CA LEU A 23 9.09 3.10 -1.68
C LEU A 23 8.49 1.83 -2.27
N VAL A 24 8.32 0.78 -1.46
CA VAL A 24 7.70 -0.47 -1.90
C VAL A 24 6.23 -0.25 -2.23
N GLY A 25 5.48 0.49 -1.42
CA GLY A 25 4.09 0.83 -1.70
C GLY A 25 3.93 1.64 -2.99
N ALA A 26 4.82 2.62 -3.23
CA ALA A 26 4.85 3.37 -4.47
C ALA A 26 5.16 2.47 -5.68
N LEU A 27 6.15 1.56 -5.55
CA LEU A 27 6.48 0.59 -6.58
C LEU A 27 5.29 -0.33 -6.90
N VAL A 28 4.62 -0.85 -5.87
CA VAL A 28 3.45 -1.72 -6.01
C VAL A 28 2.30 -0.98 -6.70
N SER A 29 2.02 0.28 -6.34
CA SER A 29 1.01 1.07 -7.03
C SER A 29 1.32 1.26 -8.52
N GLY A 30 2.59 1.51 -8.87
CA GLY A 30 3.03 1.63 -10.26
C GLY A 30 2.92 0.31 -11.04
N LEU A 31 3.25 -0.81 -10.40
CA LEU A 31 3.08 -2.14 -10.98
C LEU A 31 1.60 -2.50 -11.19
N ALA A 32 0.74 -2.11 -10.24
CA ALA A 32 -0.71 -2.28 -10.33
C ALA A 32 -1.30 -1.49 -11.51
N ILE A 33 -0.90 -0.22 -11.71
CA ILE A 33 -1.32 0.58 -12.88
C ILE A 33 -0.84 -0.04 -14.20
N LYS A 34 0.39 -0.56 -14.22
CA LYS A 34 0.93 -1.26 -15.41
C LYS A 34 0.26 -2.62 -15.65
N GLY A 35 -0.55 -3.11 -14.72
CA GLY A 35 -1.21 -4.42 -14.80
C GLY A 35 -0.27 -5.61 -14.59
N LYS A 36 0.89 -5.41 -13.94
CA LYS A 36 1.86 -6.48 -13.65
C LYS A 36 1.50 -7.26 -12.38
N GLN A 37 0.34 -7.91 -12.41
CA GLN A 37 -0.27 -8.55 -11.24
C GLN A 37 0.58 -9.63 -10.61
N LEU A 38 1.28 -10.44 -11.40
CA LEU A 38 2.12 -11.52 -10.88
C LEU A 38 3.22 -10.98 -9.94
N GLN A 39 3.79 -9.81 -10.25
CA GLN A 39 4.81 -9.18 -9.42
C GLN A 39 4.21 -8.64 -8.11
N VAL A 40 3.02 -8.04 -8.19
CA VAL A 40 2.30 -7.58 -7.00
C VAL A 40 1.92 -8.75 -6.09
N PHE A 41 1.39 -9.83 -6.67
CA PHE A 41 1.10 -11.07 -5.95
C PHE A 41 2.33 -11.68 -5.30
N ALA A 42 3.47 -11.71 -6.01
CA ALA A 42 4.72 -12.25 -5.47
C ALA A 42 5.21 -11.44 -4.26
N ILE A 43 5.16 -10.10 -4.32
CA ILE A 43 5.56 -9.23 -3.21
C ILE A 43 4.65 -9.47 -2.00
N TYR A 44 3.33 -9.37 -2.17
CA TYR A 44 2.38 -9.61 -1.08
C TYR A 44 2.51 -11.03 -0.49
N GLY A 45 2.57 -12.04 -1.36
CA GLY A 45 2.65 -13.44 -0.97
C GLY A 45 3.93 -13.74 -0.19
N ALA A 46 5.07 -13.21 -0.63
CA ALA A 46 6.34 -13.39 0.09
C ALA A 46 6.31 -12.75 1.49
N LEU A 47 5.79 -11.53 1.61
CA LEU A 47 5.72 -10.81 2.90
C LEU A 47 4.73 -11.47 3.86
N LEU A 48 3.53 -11.85 3.39
CA LEU A 48 2.55 -12.59 4.18
C LEU A 48 3.09 -13.96 4.62
N LEU A 49 3.73 -14.69 3.71
CA LEU A 49 4.33 -15.98 4.04
C LEU A 49 5.39 -15.84 5.13
N ALA A 50 6.27 -14.85 5.01
CA ALA A 50 7.29 -14.60 6.03
C ALA A 50 6.68 -14.21 7.38
N TYR A 51 5.59 -13.43 7.38
CA TYR A 51 4.82 -13.13 8.60
C TYR A 51 4.28 -14.39 9.27
N PHE A 52 3.63 -15.29 8.50
CA PHE A 52 3.04 -16.52 9.05
C PHE A 52 4.06 -17.58 9.45
N LEU A 53 5.24 -17.61 8.81
CA LEU A 53 6.32 -18.51 9.21
C LEU A 53 6.95 -18.09 10.54
N HIS A 54 6.96 -16.79 10.85
CA HIS A 54 7.55 -16.26 12.07
C HIS A 54 6.79 -16.73 13.33
N PRO A 55 7.49 -17.20 14.39
CA PRO A 55 6.84 -17.74 15.59
C PRO A 55 5.90 -16.75 16.27
N VAL A 56 6.28 -15.47 16.34
CA VAL A 56 5.46 -14.41 16.92
C VAL A 56 4.23 -14.10 16.05
N GLY A 57 4.38 -14.15 14.73
CA GLY A 57 3.28 -13.91 13.78
C GLY A 57 2.16 -14.96 13.90
N ARG A 58 2.50 -16.18 14.35
CA ARG A 58 1.53 -17.24 14.63
C ARG A 58 0.77 -17.07 15.94
N HIS A 59 1.32 -16.33 16.89
CA HIS A 59 0.65 -16.03 18.16
C HIS A 59 -0.32 -14.86 18.03
N LEU A 60 -0.05 -13.97 17.09
CA LEU A 60 -0.87 -12.79 16.85
C LEU A 60 -2.18 -13.14 16.11
N PRO A 61 -3.28 -12.41 16.37
CA PRO A 61 -4.55 -12.72 15.75
C PRO A 61 -4.49 -12.47 14.23
N ALA A 62 -4.56 -13.54 13.44
CA ALA A 62 -4.48 -13.45 11.98
C ALA A 62 -5.64 -12.64 11.36
N TRP A 63 -6.76 -12.50 12.07
CA TRP A 63 -7.91 -11.69 11.61
C TRP A 63 -7.60 -10.19 11.58
N CYS A 64 -6.59 -9.71 12.31
CA CYS A 64 -6.24 -8.29 12.36
C CYS A 64 -5.70 -7.76 11.02
N LEU A 65 -5.28 -8.64 10.10
CA LEU A 65 -4.73 -8.28 8.78
C LEU A 65 -5.79 -8.33 7.66
N TRP A 66 -7.07 -8.14 8.03
CA TRP A 66 -8.19 -8.32 7.11
C TRP A 66 -8.17 -7.34 5.93
N ASP A 67 -7.73 -6.11 6.15
CA ASP A 67 -7.52 -5.07 5.15
C ASP A 67 -6.50 -5.48 4.09
N ILE A 68 -5.38 -6.06 4.52
CA ILE A 68 -4.35 -6.62 3.64
C ILE A 68 -4.90 -7.81 2.84
N TYR A 69 -5.73 -8.66 3.44
CA TYR A 69 -6.38 -9.75 2.70
C TYR A 69 -7.35 -9.21 1.65
N VAL A 70 -8.11 -8.16 1.97
CA VAL A 70 -8.98 -7.47 1.01
C VAL A 70 -8.14 -6.86 -0.12
N ALA A 71 -7.01 -6.23 0.18
CA ALA A 71 -6.10 -5.69 -0.81
C ALA A 71 -5.53 -6.77 -1.73
N PHE A 72 -5.10 -7.90 -1.15
CA PHE A 72 -4.60 -9.06 -1.87
C PHE A 72 -5.66 -9.65 -2.80
N ALA A 73 -6.89 -9.81 -2.31
CA ALA A 73 -8.03 -10.28 -3.09
C ALA A 73 -8.44 -9.27 -4.18
N ALA A 74 -8.13 -7.99 -4.02
CA ALA A 74 -8.39 -6.94 -4.99
C ALA A 74 -7.33 -6.85 -6.11
N ILE A 75 -6.17 -7.51 -5.98
CA ILE A 75 -5.12 -7.51 -7.02
C ILE A 75 -5.65 -7.94 -8.40
N PRO A 76 -6.44 -9.01 -8.58
CA PRO A 76 -7.01 -9.42 -9.86
C PRO A 76 -7.83 -8.33 -10.56
N LEU A 77 -8.48 -7.45 -9.79
CA LEU A 77 -9.28 -6.35 -10.34
C LEU A 77 -8.41 -5.32 -11.08
N THR A 78 -7.11 -5.24 -10.77
CA THR A 78 -6.19 -4.29 -11.42
C THR A 78 -5.93 -4.59 -12.88
N SER A 79 -5.98 -5.85 -13.33
CA SER A 79 -5.84 -6.18 -14.76
C SER A 79 -7.10 -5.86 -15.53
N LEU A 80 -8.27 -6.00 -14.91
CA LEU A 80 -9.54 -5.61 -15.51
C LEU A 80 -9.57 -4.09 -15.74
N THR A 81 -9.17 -3.31 -14.73
CA THR A 81 -9.08 -1.85 -14.86
C THR A 81 -7.98 -1.44 -15.81
N ALA A 82 -6.78 -2.03 -15.76
CA ALA A 82 -5.69 -1.73 -16.68
C ALA A 82 -6.02 -2.09 -18.15
N ARG A 83 -6.76 -3.17 -18.39
CA ARG A 83 -7.24 -3.53 -19.74
C ARG A 83 -8.26 -2.53 -20.26
N ARG A 84 -9.23 -2.13 -19.42
CA ARG A 84 -10.21 -1.08 -19.76
C ARG A 84 -9.53 0.27 -20.01
N LEU A 85 -8.52 0.59 -19.22
CA LEU A 85 -7.72 1.81 -19.36
C LEU A 85 -6.98 1.88 -20.70
N ARG A 86 -6.42 0.75 -21.15
CA ARG A 86 -5.80 0.63 -22.48
C ARG A 86 -6.81 0.74 -23.62
N GLN A 87 -8.02 0.21 -23.44
CA GLN A 87 -9.07 0.21 -24.47
C GLN A 87 -9.81 1.55 -24.58
N SER A 88 -9.99 2.26 -23.47
CA SER A 88 -10.70 3.54 -23.40
C SER A 88 -9.72 4.68 -23.10
N ARG A 89 -8.74 4.87 -24.00
CA ARG A 89 -7.74 5.95 -23.91
C ARG A 89 -8.43 7.30 -23.64
N GLY A 90 -8.01 7.99 -22.57
CA GLY A 90 -8.44 9.35 -22.25
C GLY A 90 -9.82 9.48 -21.57
N ASN A 91 -10.49 8.39 -21.20
CA ASN A 91 -11.76 8.51 -20.47
C ASN A 91 -11.54 8.67 -18.95
N PRO A 92 -11.82 9.84 -18.35
CA PRO A 92 -11.62 10.09 -16.92
C PRO A 92 -12.46 9.16 -16.03
N ARG A 93 -13.59 8.64 -16.53
CA ARG A 93 -14.43 7.68 -15.78
C ARG A 93 -13.76 6.33 -15.52
N VAL A 94 -12.77 5.96 -16.34
CA VAL A 94 -12.01 4.69 -16.19
C VAL A 94 -10.68 4.91 -15.47
N LEU A 95 -10.15 6.15 -15.54
CA LEU A 95 -8.94 6.58 -14.85
C LEU A 95 -9.11 6.56 -13.33
N MET A 96 -10.19 7.16 -12.83
CA MET A 96 -10.50 7.27 -11.40
C MET A 96 -10.50 5.89 -10.70
N PRO A 97 -11.27 4.88 -11.12
CA PRO A 97 -11.26 3.55 -10.49
C PRO A 97 -9.89 2.86 -10.54
N SER A 98 -9.13 3.07 -11.62
CA SER A 98 -7.80 2.47 -11.77
C SER A 98 -6.81 3.07 -10.77
N VAL A 99 -6.82 4.40 -10.61
CA VAL A 99 -5.98 5.13 -9.66
C VAL A 99 -6.35 4.80 -8.22
N VAL A 100 -7.66 4.77 -7.90
CA VAL A 100 -8.15 4.42 -6.56
C VAL A 100 -7.69 3.01 -6.19
N LEU A 101 -7.93 2.03 -7.07
CA LEU A 101 -7.57 0.64 -6.81
C LEU A 101 -6.05 0.44 -6.68
N SER A 102 -5.26 1.06 -7.57
CA SER A 102 -3.80 0.97 -7.49
C SER A 102 -3.23 1.68 -6.26
N SER A 103 -3.84 2.79 -5.84
CA SER A 103 -3.42 3.52 -4.63
C SER A 103 -3.75 2.71 -3.39
N PHE A 104 -4.93 2.09 -3.33
CA PHE A 104 -5.31 1.20 -2.24
C PHE A 104 -4.32 0.05 -2.09
N ILE A 105 -4.04 -0.68 -3.17
CA ILE A 105 -3.07 -1.79 -3.14
C ILE A 105 -1.65 -1.27 -2.83
N GLY A 106 -1.28 -0.07 -3.25
CA GLY A 106 0.02 0.52 -2.89
C GLY A 106 0.14 0.85 -1.40
N VAL A 107 -0.91 1.43 -0.81
CA VAL A 107 -0.94 1.79 0.61
C VAL A 107 -0.92 0.53 1.49
N GLU A 108 -1.72 -0.46 1.15
CA GLU A 108 -1.78 -1.74 1.87
C GLU A 108 -0.45 -2.52 1.76
N ALA A 109 0.28 -2.37 0.65
CA ALA A 109 1.62 -2.93 0.51
C ALA A 109 2.64 -2.21 1.42
N ASP A 110 2.56 -0.89 1.56
CA ASP A 110 3.37 -0.13 2.51
C ASP A 110 3.10 -0.61 3.95
N VAL A 111 1.83 -0.76 4.34
CA VAL A 111 1.44 -1.30 5.65
C VAL A 111 1.99 -2.71 5.85
N LEU A 112 1.85 -3.61 4.86
CA LEU A 112 2.37 -4.97 4.94
C LEU A 112 3.90 -5.00 5.10
N VAL A 113 4.64 -4.11 4.44
CA VAL A 113 6.10 -4.00 4.61
C VAL A 113 6.43 -3.51 6.02
N ARG A 114 5.68 -2.55 6.58
CA ARG A 114 5.86 -2.13 7.98
C ARG A 114 5.62 -3.27 8.95
N ILE A 115 4.58 -4.07 8.73
CA ILE A 115 4.29 -5.27 9.54
C ILE A 115 5.42 -6.30 9.42
N PHE A 116 5.92 -6.53 8.21
CA PHE A 116 7.06 -7.40 7.97
C PHE A 116 8.33 -6.94 8.70
N MET A 117 8.62 -5.64 8.67
CA MET A 117 9.75 -5.09 9.42
C MET A 117 9.49 -5.13 10.94
N PHE A 118 8.25 -4.93 11.36
CA PHE A 118 7.89 -4.91 12.77
C PHE A 118 8.02 -6.27 13.43
N ILE A 119 7.45 -7.32 12.83
CA ILE A 119 7.41 -8.68 13.39
C ILE A 119 8.55 -9.57 12.84
N PRO A 120 8.57 -9.99 11.56
CA PRO A 120 9.65 -10.80 11.01
C PRO A 120 11.08 -10.26 11.18
N LEU A 121 11.31 -8.95 11.04
CA LEU A 121 12.64 -8.37 11.26
C LEU A 121 12.91 -7.96 12.72
N GLY A 122 11.94 -8.19 13.62
CA GLY A 122 12.14 -7.98 15.06
C GLY A 122 12.27 -6.52 15.48
N LEU A 123 11.77 -5.55 14.71
CA LEU A 123 11.84 -4.14 15.12
C LEU A 123 11.11 -3.90 16.46
N TYR A 124 10.07 -4.70 16.77
CA TYR A 124 9.39 -4.64 18.06
C TYR A 124 10.34 -4.83 19.25
N SER A 125 11.31 -5.74 19.14
CA SER A 125 12.27 -6.02 20.22
C SER A 125 13.32 -4.92 20.33
N LEU A 126 13.75 -4.34 19.20
CA LEU A 126 14.63 -3.16 19.17
C LEU A 126 13.97 -1.94 19.82
N MET A 127 12.65 -1.80 19.67
CA MET A 127 11.87 -0.75 20.31
C MET A 127 11.52 -1.03 21.79
N GLY A 128 11.94 -2.19 22.32
CA GLY A 128 11.64 -2.59 23.70
C GLY A 128 10.17 -2.89 23.97
N VAL A 129 9.39 -3.22 22.93
CA VAL A 129 7.98 -3.57 23.07
C VAL A 129 7.88 -5.00 23.61
N PRO A 130 7.21 -5.23 24.75
CA PRO A 130 7.04 -6.58 25.29
C PRO A 130 6.07 -7.39 24.42
N GLU A 131 6.34 -8.69 24.27
CA GLU A 131 5.52 -9.58 23.43
C GLU A 131 4.06 -9.66 23.88
N GLU A 132 3.81 -9.47 25.17
CA GLU A 132 2.49 -9.44 25.79
C GLU A 132 1.63 -8.25 25.33
N ALA A 133 2.25 -7.14 24.93
CA ALA A 133 1.56 -5.97 24.41
C ALA A 133 1.23 -6.10 22.91
N LEU A 134 1.89 -7.01 22.19
CA LEU A 134 1.73 -7.16 20.74
C LEU A 134 0.28 -7.50 20.32
N PRO A 135 -0.47 -8.39 20.99
CA PRO A 135 -1.85 -8.65 20.64
C PRO A 135 -2.74 -7.41 20.74
N ALA A 136 -2.56 -6.59 21.79
CA ALA A 136 -3.33 -5.35 21.96
C ALA A 136 -3.02 -4.33 20.86
N ILE A 137 -1.73 -4.20 20.50
CA ILE A 137 -1.29 -3.35 19.38
C ILE A 137 -1.88 -3.86 18.04
N TRP A 138 -1.92 -5.17 17.85
CA TRP A 138 -2.52 -5.79 16.64
C TRP A 138 -4.01 -5.51 16.52
N VAL A 139 -4.75 -5.64 17.62
CA VAL A 139 -6.20 -5.37 17.64
C VAL A 139 -6.46 -3.89 17.39
N ALA A 140 -5.70 -2.98 18.01
CA ALA A 140 -5.81 -1.55 17.74
C ALA A 140 -5.50 -1.24 16.27
N GLY A 141 -4.43 -1.82 15.74
CA GLY A 141 -4.03 -1.70 14.34
C GLY A 141 -5.14 -2.11 13.38
N ALA A 142 -5.88 -3.20 13.67
CA ALA A 142 -6.97 -3.70 12.82
C ALA A 142 -8.12 -2.70 12.61
N PHE A 143 -8.25 -1.67 13.46
CA PHE A 143 -9.23 -0.59 13.32
C PHE A 143 -8.61 0.72 12.82
N GLU A 144 -7.39 1.04 13.23
CA GLU A 144 -6.71 2.28 12.84
C GLU A 144 -6.22 2.24 11.38
N THR A 145 -5.60 1.13 10.97
CA THR A 145 -4.97 0.98 9.64
C THR A 145 -5.96 1.12 8.47
N PRO A 146 -7.20 0.58 8.50
CA PRO A 146 -8.14 0.78 7.41
C PRO A 146 -8.57 2.24 7.25
N ILE A 147 -8.64 2.99 8.35
CA ILE A 147 -8.99 4.42 8.34
C ILE A 147 -7.84 5.22 7.70
N GLU A 148 -6.60 4.94 8.10
CA GLU A 148 -5.42 5.56 7.49
C GLU A 148 -5.31 5.23 6.00
N SER A 149 -5.61 3.98 5.62
CA SER A 149 -5.67 3.56 4.22
C SER A 149 -6.72 4.32 3.43
N ALA A 150 -7.94 4.45 3.96
CA ALA A 150 -9.01 5.21 3.31
C ALA A 150 -8.62 6.68 3.09
N ILE A 151 -8.06 7.34 4.11
CA ILE A 151 -7.59 8.73 4.01
C ILE A 151 -6.46 8.85 2.99
N SER A 152 -5.50 7.91 3.00
CA SER A 152 -4.35 7.92 2.08
C SER A 152 -4.76 7.71 0.62
N VAL A 153 -5.75 6.85 0.38
CA VAL A 153 -6.34 6.64 -0.96
C VAL A 153 -7.10 7.87 -1.42
N LEU A 154 -7.89 8.50 -0.55
CA LEU A 154 -8.60 9.74 -0.85
C LEU A 154 -7.62 10.86 -1.21
N ALA A 155 -6.61 11.09 -0.37
CA ALA A 155 -5.57 12.09 -0.62
C ALA A 155 -4.81 11.81 -1.92
N SER A 156 -4.45 10.55 -2.17
CA SER A 156 -3.77 10.15 -3.41
C SER A 156 -4.65 10.38 -4.63
N THR A 157 -5.94 10.08 -4.56
CA THR A 157 -6.86 10.30 -5.69
C THR A 157 -7.07 11.79 -5.96
N LEU A 158 -7.29 12.58 -4.90
CA LEU A 158 -7.49 14.03 -4.99
C LEU A 158 -6.26 14.77 -5.54
N LEU A 159 -5.05 14.29 -5.25
CA LEU A 159 -3.81 14.90 -5.73
C LEU A 159 -3.33 14.34 -7.07
N LEU A 160 -3.40 13.02 -7.26
CA LEU A 160 -2.83 12.35 -8.43
C LEU A 160 -3.66 12.57 -9.68
N VAL A 161 -4.99 12.60 -9.59
CA VAL A 161 -5.86 12.84 -10.76
C VAL A 161 -5.63 14.22 -11.40
N PRO A 162 -5.70 15.35 -10.66
CA PRO A 162 -5.42 16.66 -11.25
C PRO A 162 -3.96 16.80 -11.67
N LEU A 163 -3.01 16.22 -10.93
CA LEU A 163 -1.60 16.24 -11.29
C LEU A 163 -1.35 15.53 -12.63
N LEU A 164 -1.91 14.33 -12.81
CA LEU A 164 -1.80 13.60 -14.07
C LEU A 164 -2.40 14.39 -15.24
N LYS A 165 -3.52 15.08 -15.01
CA LYS A 165 -4.15 15.94 -16.01
C LYS A 165 -3.25 17.12 -16.40
N VAL A 166 -2.65 17.80 -15.42
CA VAL A 166 -1.71 18.92 -15.68
C VAL A 166 -0.45 18.43 -16.41
N LEU A 167 0.07 17.25 -16.08
CA LEU A 167 1.22 16.67 -16.78
C LEU A 167 0.91 16.24 -18.22
N GLU A 168 -0.31 15.78 -18.47
CA GLU A 168 -0.80 15.47 -19.82
C GLU A 168 -0.98 16.75 -20.64
N ASP A 169 -1.64 17.77 -20.08
CA ASP A 169 -1.85 19.08 -20.71
C ASP A 169 -0.50 19.77 -21.02
N GLY A 170 0.49 19.60 -20.13
CA GLY A 170 1.86 20.09 -20.32
C GLY A 170 2.71 19.28 -21.32
N ARG A 171 2.18 18.18 -21.90
CA ARG A 171 2.90 17.21 -22.77
C ARG A 171 4.21 16.65 -22.18
N ILE A 172 4.40 16.73 -20.86
CA ILE A 172 5.62 16.29 -20.17
C ILE A 172 5.68 14.75 -20.16
N ILE A 173 4.52 14.09 -20.06
CA ILE A 173 4.41 12.63 -20.08
C ILE A 173 3.30 12.23 -21.04
N ARG A 174 3.57 11.24 -21.91
CA ARG A 174 2.52 10.57 -22.68
C ARG A 174 1.88 9.47 -21.84
N TRP A 175 0.58 9.58 -21.63
CA TRP A 175 -0.21 8.59 -20.92
C TRP A 175 -1.09 7.80 -21.92
N PRO A 176 -1.35 6.48 -21.71
CA PRO A 176 -0.75 5.61 -20.71
C PRO A 176 0.64 5.13 -21.15
N LEU A 177 1.57 5.03 -20.18
CA LEU A 177 2.97 4.63 -20.36
C LEU A 177 3.10 3.40 -21.27
N THR A 178 3.46 3.67 -22.52
CA THR A 178 4.05 2.72 -23.47
C THR A 178 5.34 3.32 -23.96
#